data_AF-A0A920ATP0-F1
#
_entry.id   AF-A0A920ATP0-F1
#
_cell.length_a   1.000
_cell.length_b   1.000
_cell.length_c   1.000
_cell.angle_alpha   90.00
_cell.angle_beta   90.00
_cell.angle_gamma   90.00
#
_symmetry.space_group_name_H-M   'P 1'
#
loop_
_entity.id
_entity.type
_entity.pdbx_description
1 polymer ?
#
loop_
_entity_poly.entity_id
_entity_poly.type
_entity_poly.pdbx_seq_one_letter_code
_entity_poly.pdbx_strand_id
1 'polypeptide(L)'
;MQIIFSEIQDTTETNTTFQKTNLKFSKNFNNIFYSGHTVTYINLQLAYFMGFKTIYLIGMDFDYKEPKSLIKKGNIWQSTKKDPNHFDENFFWPWKRWHNPQLDKVKIAYEKSKYIFENNNRNIINLTIGGKLEIFQRDDFESIFN
;
A
#
# COMPACT_ATOMS: atom_id res chain seq x y z
N MET A 1 2.21 2.34 9.60
CA MET A 1 2.10 3.11 8.34
C MET A 1 1.89 4.57 8.68
N GLN A 2 2.82 5.42 8.26
CA GLN A 2 2.74 6.88 8.38
C GLN A 2 2.87 7.46 6.97
N ILE A 3 2.17 8.56 6.69
CA ILE A 3 2.18 9.22 5.37
C ILE A 3 2.66 10.65 5.59
N ILE A 4 3.68 11.07 4.85
CA ILE A 4 4.23 12.43 4.89
C ILE A 4 3.83 13.14 3.59
N PHE A 5 3.39 14.40 3.71
CA PHE A 5 2.86 15.22 2.63
C PHE A 5 3.78 16.40 2.31
N SER A 6 3.99 16.74 1.03
CA SER A 6 4.74 17.93 0.60
C SER A 6 3.94 18.87 -0.33
N GLU A 7 4.40 20.12 -0.46
CA GLU A 7 3.75 21.22 -1.18
C GLU A 7 3.92 21.19 -2.72
N ILE A 8 3.20 22.09 -3.41
CA ILE A 8 2.65 21.96 -4.78
C ILE A 8 3.57 22.55 -5.88
N GLN A 9 3.81 21.80 -6.95
CA GLN A 9 4.17 22.31 -8.30
C GLN A 9 3.55 21.42 -9.40
N ASP A 10 3.37 21.93 -10.63
CA ASP A 10 2.44 21.41 -11.66
C ASP A 10 3.08 21.31 -13.06
N THR A 11 3.02 20.17 -13.76
CA THR A 11 3.17 20.01 -15.25
C THR A 11 2.86 18.57 -15.73
N THR A 12 2.19 18.43 -16.89
CA THR A 12 1.42 17.30 -17.51
C THR A 12 2.13 16.11 -18.21
N GLU A 13 1.42 14.95 -18.19
CA GLU A 13 1.11 13.93 -19.25
C GLU A 13 1.91 12.59 -19.39
N THR A 14 1.22 11.42 -19.31
CA THR A 14 0.95 10.40 -20.39
C THR A 14 0.51 8.98 -19.88
N ASN A 15 -0.15 8.19 -20.76
CA ASN A 15 -0.86 6.88 -20.61
C ASN A 15 0.05 5.63 -20.34
N THR A 16 -0.35 4.42 -19.86
CA THR A 16 -1.43 3.48 -20.30
C THR A 16 -1.51 2.22 -19.36
N THR A 17 -2.64 1.48 -19.40
CA THR A 17 -2.86 0.02 -19.09
C THR A 17 -3.50 -0.39 -17.74
N PHE A 18 -4.84 -0.38 -17.63
CA PHE A 18 -5.61 -1.07 -16.56
C PHE A 18 -6.86 -1.76 -17.12
N GLN A 19 -6.72 -2.92 -17.78
CA GLN A 19 -7.88 -3.62 -18.37
C GLN A 19 -8.21 -5.00 -17.78
N LYS A 20 -7.61 -5.42 -16.65
CA LYS A 20 -7.89 -6.77 -16.09
C LYS A 20 -8.59 -6.83 -14.74
N THR A 21 -8.85 -5.71 -14.08
CA THR A 21 -9.53 -5.69 -12.78
C THR A 21 -10.60 -4.61 -12.71
N ASN A 22 -11.73 -4.90 -12.06
CA ASN A 22 -12.79 -3.91 -11.76
C ASN A 22 -12.38 -2.95 -10.61
N LEU A 23 -11.10 -2.90 -10.26
CA LEU A 23 -10.61 -2.05 -9.19
C LEU A 23 -10.67 -0.58 -9.63
N LYS A 24 -11.46 0.20 -8.89
CA LYS A 24 -11.63 1.63 -9.10
C LYS A 24 -10.80 2.43 -8.10
N PHE A 25 -10.59 3.69 -8.42
CA PHE A 25 -9.94 4.67 -7.57
C PHE A 25 -10.81 5.92 -7.56
N SER A 26 -11.13 6.42 -6.38
CA SER A 26 -11.91 7.65 -6.27
C SER A 26 -10.99 8.86 -6.21
N LYS A 27 -11.22 9.82 -7.11
CA LYS A 27 -10.61 11.16 -7.03
C LYS A 27 -11.42 12.11 -6.13
N ASN A 28 -12.67 11.75 -5.81
CA ASN A 28 -13.56 12.51 -4.94
C ASN A 28 -13.93 11.66 -3.71
N PHE A 29 -13.13 11.79 -2.66
CA PHE A 29 -13.23 10.96 -1.46
C PHE A 29 -14.55 11.18 -0.69
N ASN A 30 -15.18 12.35 -0.82
CA ASN A 30 -16.46 12.66 -0.15
C ASN A 30 -17.63 11.80 -0.64
N ASN A 31 -17.56 11.25 -1.85
CA ASN A 31 -18.64 10.43 -2.40
C ASN A 31 -18.42 8.95 -2.11
N ILE A 32 -17.24 8.44 -2.49
CA ILE A 32 -16.91 7.03 -2.38
C ILE A 32 -15.39 6.87 -2.25
N PHE A 33 -14.98 5.79 -1.59
CA PHE A 33 -13.62 5.29 -1.63
C PHE A 33 -13.63 3.78 -1.82
N TYR A 34 -12.52 3.24 -2.33
CA TYR A 34 -12.36 1.81 -2.55
C TYR A 34 -11.27 1.26 -1.62
N SER A 35 -11.48 0.06 -1.06
CA SER A 35 -10.53 -0.48 -0.06
C SER A 35 -9.23 -0.99 -0.68
N GLY A 36 -9.24 -1.46 -1.93
CA GLY A 36 -8.02 -1.95 -2.62
C GLY A 36 -7.22 -3.01 -1.86
N HIS A 37 -7.88 -3.78 -0.97
CA HIS A 37 -7.24 -4.78 -0.10
C HIS A 37 -6.19 -4.23 0.90
N THR A 38 -6.07 -2.91 1.05
CA THR A 38 -5.17 -2.28 2.02
C THR A 38 -5.68 -0.91 2.45
N VAL A 39 -5.52 -0.58 3.74
CA VAL A 39 -5.84 0.77 4.25
C VAL A 39 -4.99 1.84 3.56
N THR A 40 -3.78 1.52 3.12
CA THR A 40 -2.92 2.44 2.35
C THR A 40 -3.62 2.95 1.10
N TYR A 41 -4.37 2.10 0.37
CA TYR A 41 -5.04 2.49 -0.86
C TYR A 41 -6.20 3.46 -0.62
N ILE A 42 -6.87 3.32 0.52
CA ILE A 42 -7.86 4.30 1.00
C ILE A 42 -7.15 5.63 1.27
N ASN A 43 -6.04 5.60 2.01
CA ASN A 43 -5.29 6.81 2.34
C ASN A 43 -4.71 7.51 1.10
N LEU A 44 -4.29 6.76 0.07
CA LEU A 44 -3.85 7.32 -1.21
C LEU A 44 -4.99 8.06 -1.94
N GLN A 45 -6.21 7.54 -1.91
CA GLN A 45 -7.39 8.25 -2.45
C GLN A 45 -7.71 9.51 -1.66
N LEU A 46 -7.62 9.45 -0.32
CA LEU A 46 -7.83 10.61 0.55
C LEU A 46 -6.79 11.69 0.27
N ALA A 47 -5.51 11.32 0.22
CA ALA A 47 -4.41 12.23 -0.06
C ALA A 47 -4.53 12.87 -1.45
N TYR A 48 -4.94 12.07 -2.45
CA TYR A 48 -5.23 12.59 -3.79
C TYR A 48 -6.32 13.66 -3.72
N PHE A 49 -7.44 13.35 -3.06
CA PHE A 49 -8.58 14.27 -2.91
C PHE A 49 -8.20 15.56 -2.18
N MET A 50 -7.34 15.47 -1.16
CA MET A 50 -6.82 16.63 -0.42
C MET A 50 -5.85 17.50 -1.23
N GLY A 51 -5.43 17.08 -2.43
CA GLY A 51 -4.62 17.90 -3.32
C GLY A 51 -3.11 17.67 -3.26
N PHE A 52 -2.63 16.73 -2.43
CA PHE A 52 -1.20 16.46 -2.29
C PHE A 52 -0.58 15.96 -3.60
N LYS A 53 0.57 16.53 -3.96
CA LYS A 53 1.29 16.22 -5.21
C LYS A 53 2.33 15.12 -5.01
N THR A 54 3.02 15.08 -3.89
CA THR A 54 3.96 14.00 -3.57
C THR A 54 3.57 13.32 -2.27
N ILE A 55 3.54 11.98 -2.31
CA ILE A 55 3.22 11.13 -1.17
C ILE A 55 4.43 10.29 -0.84
N TYR A 56 4.93 10.39 0.38
CA TYR A 56 5.99 9.52 0.87
C TYR A 56 5.40 8.40 1.73
N LEU A 57 5.72 7.16 1.38
CA LEU A 57 5.33 5.96 2.09
C LEU A 57 6.49 5.44 2.94
N ILE A 58 6.23 5.14 4.20
CA ILE A 58 7.21 4.53 5.11
C ILE A 58 6.59 3.38 5.91
N GLY A 59 7.40 2.35 6.17
CA GLY A 59 6.98 1.13 6.86
C GLY A 59 6.20 0.18 5.96
N MET A 60 6.62 0.06 4.70
CA MET A 60 6.01 -0.78 3.67
C MET A 60 6.83 -2.04 3.42
N ASP A 61 6.78 -3.00 4.36
CA ASP A 61 7.57 -4.23 4.28
C ASP A 61 7.22 -5.06 3.03
N PHE A 62 5.93 -5.24 2.78
CA PHE A 62 5.39 -6.00 1.63
C PHE A 62 5.98 -7.42 1.49
N ASP A 63 6.36 -8.02 2.63
CA ASP A 63 6.92 -9.36 2.72
C ASP A 63 6.20 -10.12 3.83
N TYR A 64 5.53 -11.22 3.48
CA TYR A 64 4.82 -12.07 4.42
C TYR A 64 5.28 -13.51 4.25
N LYS A 65 5.74 -14.12 5.34
CA LYS A 65 6.08 -15.52 5.44
C LYS A 65 4.85 -16.31 5.83
N GLU A 66 4.57 -17.37 5.09
CA GLU A 66 3.53 -18.33 5.42
C GLU A 66 4.14 -19.50 6.20
N PRO A 67 3.86 -19.65 7.51
CA PRO A 67 4.37 -20.79 8.26
C PRO A 67 3.74 -22.09 7.74
N LYS A 68 4.53 -23.16 7.61
CA LYS A 68 4.02 -24.48 7.18
C LYS A 68 2.92 -25.02 8.08
N SER A 69 2.89 -24.60 9.34
CA SER A 69 1.91 -25.05 10.34
C SER A 69 0.59 -24.27 10.31
N LEU A 70 0.44 -23.31 9.40
CA LEU A 70 -0.74 -22.45 9.29
C LEU A 70 -1.97 -23.23 8.82
N ILE A 71 -3.09 -23.07 9.52
CA ILE A 71 -4.37 -23.66 9.11
C ILE A 71 -5.11 -22.64 8.23
N LYS A 72 -5.48 -23.05 7.00
CA LYS A 72 -6.14 -22.17 6.01
C LYS A 72 -7.58 -22.64 5.76
N LYS A 73 -8.54 -21.73 5.94
CA LYS A 73 -9.94 -21.91 5.51
C LYS A 73 -10.35 -20.73 4.63
N GLY A 74 -10.15 -20.88 3.32
CA GLY A 74 -10.30 -19.76 2.37
C GLY A 74 -9.33 -18.62 2.71
N ASN A 75 -9.87 -17.40 2.86
CA ASN A 75 -9.09 -16.22 3.26
C ASN A 75 -8.89 -16.08 4.77
N ILE A 76 -9.41 -17.00 5.58
CA ILE A 76 -9.21 -16.99 7.03
C ILE A 76 -8.08 -17.95 7.35
N TRP A 77 -7.03 -17.41 7.94
CA TRP A 77 -5.84 -18.13 8.37
C TRP A 77 -5.81 -18.20 9.89
N GLN A 78 -5.30 -19.30 10.43
CA GLN A 78 -5.17 -19.49 11.88
C GLN A 78 -3.75 -19.88 12.27
N SER A 79 -3.18 -19.14 13.24
CA SER A 79 -1.86 -19.44 13.81
C SER A 79 -1.90 -20.74 14.59
N THR A 80 -0.80 -21.46 14.55
CA THR A 80 -0.52 -22.61 15.41
C THR A 80 0.76 -22.43 16.21
N LYS A 81 1.55 -21.40 15.85
CA LYS A 81 2.83 -21.01 16.46
C LYS A 81 2.92 -19.49 16.51
N LYS A 82 4.01 -19.00 17.11
CA LYS A 82 4.40 -17.58 17.08
C LYS A 82 4.46 -17.05 15.66
N ASP A 83 4.16 -15.76 15.50
CA ASP A 83 4.03 -15.14 14.20
C ASP A 83 5.33 -14.49 13.74
N PRO A 84 5.89 -14.91 12.59
CA PRO A 84 7.14 -14.37 12.08
C PRO A 84 6.98 -13.04 11.31
N ASN A 85 5.75 -12.52 11.16
CA ASN A 85 5.45 -11.39 10.27
C ASN A 85 5.29 -10.05 10.98
N HIS A 86 5.18 -10.04 12.31
CA HIS A 86 5.04 -8.81 13.08
C HIS A 86 6.29 -8.56 13.91
N PHE A 87 6.48 -7.29 14.31
CA PHE A 87 7.63 -6.87 15.11
C PHE A 87 7.75 -7.66 16.43
N ASP A 88 6.61 -7.90 17.09
CA ASP A 88 6.52 -8.81 18.23
C ASP A 88 5.94 -10.16 17.77
N GLU A 89 6.72 -11.22 17.94
CA GLU A 89 6.33 -12.59 17.61
C GLU A 89 5.11 -13.09 18.41
N ASN A 90 4.78 -12.42 19.51
CA ASN A 90 3.62 -12.71 20.35
C ASN A 90 2.38 -11.88 19.97
N PHE A 91 2.47 -11.00 18.97
CA PHE A 91 1.33 -10.22 18.50
C PHE A 91 0.15 -11.13 18.11
N PHE A 92 0.44 -12.23 17.39
CA PHE A 92 -0.50 -13.32 17.16
C PHE A 92 -0.08 -14.58 17.92
N TRP A 93 -0.62 -14.72 19.13
CA TRP A 93 -0.60 -15.97 19.88
C TRP A 93 -1.17 -17.14 19.06
N PRO A 94 -0.83 -18.40 19.39
CA PRO A 94 -1.45 -19.56 18.77
C PRO A 94 -2.99 -19.50 18.82
N TRP A 95 -3.62 -20.06 17.79
CA TRP A 95 -5.07 -20.17 17.62
C TRP A 95 -5.80 -18.87 17.27
N LYS A 96 -5.09 -17.78 17.03
CA LYS A 96 -5.66 -16.52 16.52
C LYS A 96 -5.97 -16.64 15.03
N ARG A 97 -7.06 -15.99 14.62
CA ARG A 97 -7.49 -15.93 13.22
C ARG A 97 -7.16 -14.56 12.64
N TRP A 98 -6.70 -14.53 11.41
CA TRP A 98 -6.54 -13.32 10.63
C TRP A 98 -6.87 -13.57 9.16
N HIS A 99 -6.90 -12.50 8.38
CA HIS A 99 -7.15 -12.58 6.95
C HIS A 99 -5.85 -12.65 6.15
N ASN A 100 -5.84 -13.48 5.10
CA ASN A 100 -4.76 -13.50 4.11
C ASN A 100 -4.53 -12.06 3.59
N PRO A 101 -3.29 -11.52 3.69
CA PRO A 101 -2.97 -10.17 3.23
C PRO A 101 -3.19 -9.96 1.73
N GLN A 102 -3.25 -11.04 0.92
CA GLN A 102 -3.56 -10.98 -0.52
C GLN A 102 -2.68 -9.98 -1.28
N LEU A 103 -1.35 -10.07 -1.12
CA LEU A 103 -0.39 -9.12 -1.69
C LEU A 103 -0.54 -8.90 -3.19
N ASP A 104 -0.91 -9.93 -3.97
CA ASP A 104 -1.15 -9.78 -5.41
C ASP A 104 -2.27 -8.77 -5.72
N LYS A 105 -3.32 -8.75 -4.89
CA LYS A 105 -4.43 -7.81 -5.04
C LYS A 105 -4.04 -6.41 -4.57
N VAL A 106 -3.23 -6.32 -3.52
CA VAL A 106 -2.65 -5.05 -3.06
C VAL A 106 -1.73 -4.46 -4.12
N LYS A 107 -0.92 -5.28 -4.79
CA LYS A 107 -0.04 -4.87 -5.89
C LYS A 107 -0.82 -4.21 -7.02
N ILE A 108 -1.92 -4.83 -7.46
CA ILE A 108 -2.82 -4.25 -8.46
C ILE A 108 -3.37 -2.89 -8.01
N ALA A 109 -3.68 -2.73 -6.72
CA ALA A 109 -4.15 -1.47 -6.17
C ALA A 109 -3.07 -0.39 -6.19
N TYR A 110 -1.85 -0.72 -5.79
CA TYR A 110 -0.73 0.22 -5.86
C TYR A 110 -0.33 0.59 -7.28
N GLU A 111 -0.36 -0.35 -8.23
CA GLU A 111 -0.17 -0.04 -9.65
C GLU A 111 -1.24 0.95 -10.14
N LYS A 112 -2.51 0.76 -9.76
CA LYS A 112 -3.61 1.68 -10.09
C LYS A 112 -3.39 3.06 -9.49
N SER A 113 -2.97 3.15 -8.22
CA SER A 113 -2.62 4.41 -7.58
C SER A 113 -1.47 5.10 -8.31
N LYS A 114 -0.37 4.38 -8.58
CA LYS A 114 0.81 4.91 -9.28
C LYS A 114 0.41 5.58 -10.58
N TYR A 115 -0.31 4.86 -11.45
CA TYR A 115 -0.79 5.39 -12.72
C TYR A 115 -1.64 6.66 -12.57
N ILE A 116 -2.58 6.68 -11.62
CA ILE A 116 -3.45 7.84 -11.44
C ILE A 116 -2.66 9.04 -10.94
N PHE A 117 -1.72 8.83 -10.04
CA PHE A 117 -0.85 9.88 -9.55
C PHE A 117 0.03 10.42 -10.68
N GLU A 118 0.75 9.55 -11.40
CA GLU A 118 1.64 9.93 -12.49
C GLU A 118 0.89 10.67 -13.62
N ASN A 119 -0.28 10.17 -14.05
CA ASN A 119 -1.12 10.84 -15.05
C ASN A 119 -1.70 12.20 -14.59
N ASN A 120 -1.55 12.56 -13.32
CA ASN A 120 -2.01 13.84 -12.77
C ASN A 120 -0.84 14.65 -12.18
N ASN A 121 0.38 14.30 -12.58
CA ASN A 121 1.62 14.98 -12.19
C ASN A 121 1.83 14.95 -10.69
N ARG A 122 1.62 13.76 -10.14
CA ARG A 122 1.77 13.46 -8.72
C ARG A 122 2.65 12.23 -8.57
N ASN A 123 3.34 12.14 -7.46
CA ASN A 123 4.30 11.09 -7.19
C ASN A 123 3.94 10.33 -5.91
N ILE A 124 4.21 9.04 -5.92
CA ILE A 124 4.22 8.21 -4.72
C ILE A 124 5.64 7.64 -4.63
N ILE A 125 6.31 7.91 -3.51
CA ILE A 125 7.71 7.57 -3.26
C ILE A 125 7.77 6.67 -2.04
N ASN A 126 8.54 5.59 -2.12
CA ASN A 126 8.77 4.67 -1.01
C ASN A 126 10.07 5.05 -0.27
N LEU A 127 9.94 5.54 0.97
CA LEU A 127 11.06 5.84 1.89
C LEU A 127 11.32 4.70 2.89
N THR A 128 10.65 3.56 2.75
CA THR A 128 10.86 2.43 3.66
C THR A 128 12.30 1.95 3.55
N ILE A 129 12.99 1.80 4.68
CA ILE A 129 14.30 1.16 4.71
C ILE A 129 14.09 -0.35 4.51
N GLY A 130 14.52 -0.89 3.36
CA GLY A 130 14.29 -2.30 2.99
C GLY A 130 12.86 -2.59 2.51
N GLY A 131 12.36 -3.80 2.85
CA GLY A 131 11.08 -4.31 2.34
C GLY A 131 11.13 -4.77 0.87
N LYS A 132 9.98 -5.18 0.33
CA LYS A 132 9.82 -5.74 -1.02
C LYS A 132 8.81 -4.98 -1.89
N LEU A 133 8.39 -3.79 -1.46
CA LEU A 133 7.49 -2.95 -2.25
C LEU A 133 8.27 -2.17 -3.32
N GLU A 134 8.31 -2.73 -4.54
CA GLU A 134 9.08 -2.17 -5.68
C GLU A 134 8.21 -1.51 -6.75
N ILE A 135 6.94 -1.23 -6.46
CA ILE A 135 6.01 -0.61 -7.42
C ILE A 135 6.31 0.89 -7.57
N PHE A 136 6.61 1.55 -6.45
CA PHE A 136 6.89 2.98 -6.36
C PHE A 136 8.41 3.20 -6.39
N GLN A 137 8.85 4.35 -6.93
CA GLN A 137 10.26 4.74 -6.86
C GLN A 137 10.69 4.81 -5.39
N ARG A 138 11.88 4.29 -5.10
CA ARG A 138 12.48 4.33 -3.77
C ARG A 138 13.43 5.53 -3.65
N ASP A 139 13.42 6.16 -2.49
CA ASP A 139 14.34 7.23 -2.12
C ASP A 139 14.77 7.08 -0.65
N ASP A 140 15.83 7.77 -0.26
CA ASP A 140 16.35 7.72 1.09
C ASP A 140 15.50 8.55 2.05
N PHE A 141 15.19 8.01 3.24
CA PHE A 141 14.38 8.72 4.23
C PHE A 141 14.99 10.07 4.65
N GLU A 142 16.31 10.18 4.69
CA GLU A 142 17.00 11.43 5.03
C GLU A 142 16.89 12.50 3.92
N SER A 143 16.49 12.12 2.69
CA SER A 143 16.41 13.06 1.56
C SER A 143 15.38 14.17 1.77
N ILE A 144 14.36 13.93 2.61
CA ILE A 144 13.23 14.86 2.80
C ILE A 144 13.45 15.91 3.91
N PHE A 145 14.58 15.90 4.62
CA PHE A 145 14.87 16.84 5.71
C PHE A 145 15.96 17.88 5.37
N ASN A 146 16.49 17.84 4.16
CA ASN A 146 17.57 18.72 3.69
C ASN A 146 17.05 19.89 2.85
#